data_AF-A0A3D1H8N4-F1
#
_entry.id   AF-A0A3D1H8N4-F1
#
_cell.length_a   1.000
_cell.length_b   1.000
_cell.length_c   1.000
_cell.angle_alpha   90.00
_cell.angle_beta   90.00
_cell.angle_gamma   90.00
#
_symmetry.space_group_name_H-M   'P 1'
#
loop_
_entity.id
_entity.type
_entity.pdbx_description
1 polymer ?
#
loop_
_entity_poly.entity_id
_entity_poly.type
_entity_poly.pdbx_seq_one_letter_code
_entity_poly.pdbx_strand_id
1 'polypeptide(L)'
;MVLLILDAQKLITNESLYGYEIFVKRVKALIESSRKNGVEVIYVRHDDGAGSALAKGAAGFEISEEFCPKEGEKIFDKTVNSAFRDCGCANILGFTA
;
A
#
# COMPACT_ATOMS: atom_id res chain seq x y z
N MET A 1 -13.57 0.98 10.99
CA MET A 1 -13.44 0.68 9.54
C MET A 1 -12.12 1.25 9.07
N VAL A 2 -11.42 0.57 8.17
CA VAL A 2 -10.09 0.95 7.67
C VAL A 2 -10.05 0.72 6.16
N LEU A 3 -9.37 1.60 5.43
CA LEU A 3 -9.01 1.38 4.03
C LEU A 3 -7.57 0.88 3.97
N LEU A 4 -7.38 -0.33 3.43
CA LEU A 4 -6.07 -0.94 3.25
C LEU A 4 -5.63 -0.79 1.78
N ILE A 5 -4.48 -0.15 1.56
CA ILE A 5 -3.85 0.02 0.25
C ILE A 5 -2.71 -0.98 0.14
N LEU A 6 -2.86 -1.97 -0.74
CA LEU A 6 -1.92 -3.08 -0.89
C LEU A 6 -1.07 -2.91 -2.16
N ASP A 7 0.25 -3.06 -2.00
CA ASP A 7 1.23 -3.20 -3.07
C ASP A 7 1.13 -2.11 -4.15
N ALA A 8 0.76 -0.90 -3.75
CA ALA A 8 0.63 0.25 -4.66
C ALA A 8 1.99 0.94 -4.89
N GLN A 9 3.03 0.15 -5.15
CA GLN A 9 4.43 0.58 -5.26
C GLN A 9 4.78 1.06 -6.68
N LYS A 10 5.78 1.92 -6.81
CA LYS A 10 6.19 2.56 -8.08
C LYS A 10 6.44 1.57 -9.21
N LEU A 11 7.05 0.42 -8.92
CA LEU A 11 7.39 -0.56 -9.96
C LEU A 11 6.16 -1.17 -10.66
N ILE A 12 5.06 -1.36 -9.93
CA ILE A 12 3.87 -2.07 -10.42
C ILE A 12 2.66 -1.16 -10.62
N THR A 13 2.74 0.07 -10.12
CA THR A 13 1.73 1.12 -10.33
C THR A 13 2.24 2.12 -11.37
N ASN A 14 2.24 1.70 -12.64
CA ASN A 14 2.59 2.53 -13.78
C ASN A 14 1.73 2.14 -15.01
N GLU A 15 1.97 2.76 -16.15
CA GLU A 15 1.17 2.60 -17.38
C GLU A 15 1.08 1.16 -17.91
N SER A 16 1.99 0.26 -17.51
CA SER A 16 1.90 -1.17 -17.85
C SER A 16 0.82 -1.93 -17.03
N LEU A 17 0.33 -1.34 -15.94
CA LEU A 17 -0.75 -1.92 -15.14
C LEU A 17 -2.05 -1.93 -15.95
N TYR A 18 -2.71 -3.08 -15.97
CA TYR A 18 -3.99 -3.22 -16.65
C TYR A 18 -5.02 -2.21 -16.12
N GLY A 19 -5.52 -1.35 -17.01
CA GLY A 19 -6.49 -0.32 -16.65
C GLY A 19 -5.94 0.78 -15.75
N TYR A 20 -4.63 1.08 -15.85
CA TYR A 20 -3.90 2.05 -15.02
C TYR A 20 -4.69 3.32 -14.69
N GLU A 21 -5.19 4.05 -15.69
CA GLU A 21 -5.91 5.31 -15.47
C GLU A 21 -7.16 5.14 -14.60
N ILE A 22 -7.95 4.09 -14.86
CA ILE A 22 -9.17 3.79 -14.13
C ILE A 22 -8.84 3.35 -12.70
N PHE A 23 -7.79 2.54 -12.55
CA PHE A 23 -7.29 2.10 -11.25
C PHE A 23 -6.86 3.30 -10.40
N VAL A 24 -5.98 4.15 -10.93
CA VAL A 24 -5.48 5.35 -10.25
C VAL A 24 -6.63 6.27 -9.83
N LYS A 25 -7.55 6.57 -10.76
CA LYS A 25 -8.73 7.40 -10.48
C LYS A 25 -9.57 6.85 -9.32
N ARG A 26 -9.84 5.54 -9.31
CA ARG A 26 -10.69 4.90 -8.30
C ARG A 26 -10.02 4.82 -6.93
N VAL A 27 -8.74 4.44 -6.89
CA VAL A 27 -7.98 4.35 -5.63
C VAL A 27 -7.83 5.73 -5.01
N LYS A 28 -7.52 6.77 -5.80
CA LYS A 28 -7.51 8.17 -5.32
C LYS A 28 -8.83 8.58 -4.68
N ALA A 29 -9.96 8.30 -5.35
CA ALA A 29 -11.29 8.63 -4.82
C ALA A 29 -11.59 7.90 -3.50
N LEU A 30 -11.19 6.64 -3.36
CA LEU A 30 -11.33 5.89 -2.10
C LEU A 30 -10.50 6.49 -0.98
N ILE A 31 -9.23 6.81 -1.24
CA ILE A 31 -8.32 7.43 -0.26
C ILE A 31 -8.87 8.79 0.20
N GLU A 32 -9.27 9.64 -0.75
CA GLU A 32 -9.85 10.96 -0.45
C GLU A 32 -11.13 10.84 0.38
N SER A 33 -12.04 9.94 0.00
CA SER A 33 -13.27 9.69 0.73
C SER A 33 -12.99 9.18 2.15
N SER A 34 -12.08 8.23 2.32
CA SER A 34 -11.68 7.72 3.64
C SER A 34 -11.15 8.84 4.53
N ARG A 35 -10.20 9.63 4.03
CA ARG A 35 -9.63 10.78 4.75
C ARG A 35 -10.71 11.79 5.15
N LYS A 36 -11.63 12.13 4.24
CA LYS A 36 -12.74 13.07 4.52
C LYS A 36 -13.68 12.57 5.62
N ASN A 37 -13.87 11.26 5.73
CA ASN A 37 -14.78 10.64 6.69
C ASN A 37 -14.06 10.14 7.96
N GLY A 38 -12.78 10.47 8.15
CA GLY A 38 -12.01 10.02 9.31
C GLY A 38 -11.76 8.50 9.35
N VAL A 39 -11.89 7.82 8.21
CA VAL A 39 -11.52 6.40 8.07
C VAL A 39 -10.01 6.32 7.91
N GLU A 40 -9.38 5.50 8.75
CA GLU A 40 -7.92 5.29 8.70
C GLU A 40 -7.51 4.67 7.36
N VAL A 41 -6.44 5.22 6.77
CA VAL A 41 -5.81 4.69 5.56
C VAL A 41 -4.48 4.06 5.96
N ILE A 42 -4.32 2.77 5.67
CA ILE A 42 -3.11 2.01 5.97
C ILE A 42 -2.52 1.48 4.67
N TYR A 43 -1.21 1.60 4.52
CA TYR A 43 -0.48 1.11 3.37
C TYR A 43 0.30 -0.15 3.73
N VAL A 44 0.33 -1.11 2.81
CA VAL A 44 1.20 -2.29 2.90
C VAL A 44 1.99 -2.39 1.61
N ARG A 45 3.32 -2.50 1.74
CA ARG A 45 4.26 -2.69 0.64
C ARG A 45 4.87 -4.07 0.70
N HIS A 46 5.14 -4.66 -0.45
CA HIS A 46 5.87 -5.92 -0.54
C HIS A 46 7.36 -5.65 -0.72
N ASP A 47 8.17 -6.22 0.16
CA ASP A 47 9.62 -6.33 0.03
C ASP A 47 9.97 -7.72 -0.51
N ASP A 48 10.40 -7.78 -1.77
CA ASP A 48 10.80 -9.03 -2.43
C ASP A 48 12.21 -9.50 -2.03
N GLY A 49 12.86 -8.81 -1.09
CA GLY A 49 14.16 -9.15 -0.57
C GLY A 49 15.32 -8.53 -1.35
N ALA A 50 16.51 -8.59 -0.76
CA ALA A 50 17.69 -7.89 -1.24
C ALA A 50 18.04 -8.22 -2.71
N GLY A 51 18.32 -7.19 -3.49
CA GLY A 51 18.67 -7.30 -4.91
C GLY A 51 17.49 -7.36 -5.88
N SER A 52 16.25 -7.44 -5.38
CA SER A 52 15.05 -7.33 -6.22
C SER A 52 14.70 -5.86 -6.55
N ALA A 53 13.89 -5.66 -7.59
CA ALA A 53 13.42 -4.33 -7.98
C ALA A 53 12.37 -3.74 -7.00
N LEU A 54 11.82 -4.59 -6.13
CA LEU A 54 10.93 -4.24 -5.01
C LEU A 54 11.62 -4.46 -3.65
N ALA A 55 12.96 -4.44 -3.60
CA ALA A 55 13.68 -4.48 -2.34
C ALA A 55 13.61 -3.12 -1.65
N LYS A 56 13.62 -3.09 -0.30
CA LYS A 56 13.78 -1.83 0.43
C LYS A 56 15.03 -1.07 -0.01
N GLY A 57 14.86 0.19 -0.39
CA GLY A 57 15.92 1.03 -0.98
C GLY A 57 16.02 0.98 -2.50
N ALA A 58 15.32 0.08 -3.18
CA ALA A 58 15.18 0.10 -4.63
C ALA A 58 14.22 1.21 -5.08
N ALA A 59 14.45 1.77 -6.27
CA ALA A 59 13.62 2.85 -6.82
C ALA A 59 12.14 2.44 -6.99
N GLY A 60 11.88 1.16 -7.21
CA GLY A 60 10.54 0.61 -7.39
C GLY A 60 9.75 0.40 -6.10
N PHE A 61 10.41 0.43 -4.93
CA PHE A 61 9.85 -0.02 -3.66
C PHE A 61 8.86 0.96 -3.02
N GLU A 62 9.07 2.26 -3.19
CA GLU A 62 8.23 3.27 -2.54
C GLU A 62 6.78 3.24 -3.05
N ILE A 63 5.84 3.74 -2.26
CA ILE A 63 4.45 3.93 -2.71
C ILE A 63 4.44 4.85 -3.93
N SER A 64 3.59 4.55 -4.90
CA SER A 64 3.38 5.38 -6.07
C SER A 64 3.01 6.80 -5.67
N GLU A 65 3.56 7.79 -6.39
CA GLU A 65 3.32 9.21 -6.13
C GLU A 65 1.83 9.57 -6.27
N GLU A 66 1.09 8.79 -7.06
CA GLU A 66 -0.36 8.90 -7.18
C GLU A 66 -1.11 8.72 -5.85
N PHE A 67 -0.54 7.95 -4.91
CA PHE A 67 -1.20 7.55 -3.66
C PHE A 67 -0.42 7.94 -2.41
N CYS A 68 0.43 8.97 -2.51
CA CYS A 68 1.33 9.39 -1.45
C CYS A 68 0.65 9.40 -0.05
N PRO A 69 1.19 8.64 0.92
CA PRO A 69 0.71 8.66 2.29
C PRO A 69 0.83 10.06 2.91
N LYS A 70 -0.13 10.44 3.74
CA LYS A 70 -0.07 11.66 4.56
C LYS A 70 0.67 11.40 5.86
N GLU A 71 1.15 12.47 6.48
CA GLU A 71 1.74 12.40 7.82
C GLU A 71 0.77 11.72 8.80
N GLY A 72 1.29 10.75 9.56
CA GLY A 72 0.52 9.95 10.51
C GLY A 72 -0.18 8.71 9.92
N GLU A 73 -0.28 8.56 8.60
CA GLU A 73 -0.78 7.32 7.99
C GLU A 73 0.27 6.20 8.12
N LYS A 74 -0.19 4.98 8.43
CA LYS A 74 0.69 3.85 8.74
C LYS A 74 1.12 3.14 7.46
N ILE A 75 2.38 2.72 7.42
CA ILE A 75 2.96 1.93 6.34
C ILE A 75 3.59 0.68 6.94
N PHE A 76 3.22 -0.49 6.41
CA PHE A 76 3.79 -1.79 6.77
C PHE A 76 4.53 -2.39 5.59
N ASP A 77 5.65 -3.05 5.87
CA ASP A 77 6.36 -3.83 4.89
C ASP A 77 6.05 -5.33 5.14
N LYS A 78 5.69 -6.08 4.09
CA LYS A 78 5.48 -7.54 4.12
C LYS A 78 6.49 -8.21 3.19
N THR A 79 6.85 -9.44 3.49
CA THR A 79 7.79 -10.24 2.67
C THR A 79 7.11 -11.41 1.95
N VAL A 80 5.78 -11.47 2.03
CA VAL A 80 4.95 -12.60 1.65
C VAL A 80 3.62 -12.10 1.09
N ASN A 81 2.93 -12.91 0.30
CA ASN A 81 1.71 -12.46 -0.39
C ASN A 81 0.59 -12.00 0.57
N SER A 82 0.44 -12.70 1.70
CA SER A 82 -0.57 -12.33 2.70
C SER A 82 -0.19 -11.04 3.40
N ALA A 83 -1.05 -10.04 3.31
CA ALA A 83 -0.91 -8.77 4.01
C ALA A 83 -1.20 -8.86 5.52
N PHE A 84 -1.48 -10.04 6.06
CA PHE A 84 -1.72 -10.26 7.49
C PHE A 84 -0.65 -11.14 8.14
N ARG A 85 0.17 -11.82 7.34
CA ARG A 85 1.22 -12.70 7.85
C ARG A 85 2.48 -11.87 8.16
N ASP A 86 2.91 -11.90 9.41
CA ASP A 86 4.21 -11.41 9.89
C ASP A 86 4.54 -9.94 9.58
N CYS A 87 3.55 -9.10 9.26
CA CYS A 87 3.73 -7.69 8.88
C CYS A 87 3.17 -6.69 9.91
N GLY A 88 2.67 -7.16 11.06
CA GLY A 88 2.07 -6.32 12.10
C GLY A 88 0.69 -5.70 11.77
N CYS A 89 0.26 -5.74 10.50
CA CYS A 89 -1.02 -5.20 10.06
C CYS A 89 -2.23 -5.90 10.71
N ALA A 90 -2.14 -7.22 10.97
CA ALA A 90 -3.19 -8.00 11.61
C ALA A 90 -3.53 -7.49 13.03
N ASN A 91 -2.50 -7.15 13.81
CA ASN A 91 -2.67 -6.70 15.21
C ASN A 91 -3.45 -5.38 15.30
N ILE A 92 -3.29 -4.50 14.31
CA ILE A 92 -3.97 -3.19 14.28
C ILE A 92 -5.43 -3.33 13.85
N LEU A 93 -5.75 -4.35 13.06
CA LEU A 93 -7.10 -4.62 12.60
C LEU A 93 -7.90 -5.51 13.57
N GLY A 94 -7.35 -5.81 14.74
CA GLY A 94 -8.02 -6.62 15.77
C GLY A 94 -8.05 -8.12 15.46
N PHE A 95 -7.25 -8.60 14.50
CA PHE A 95 -7.03 -10.03 14.31
C PHE A 95 -6.02 -10.51 15.35
N THR A 96 -6.51 -11.08 16.45
CA THR A 96 -5.68 -11.89 17.34
C THR A 96 -5.44 -13.24 16.66
N ALA A 97 -4.16 -13.59 16.47
CA ALA A 97 -3.73 -14.90 15.98
C ALA A 97 -4.20 -16.04 16.89
#